data_AF-A0A923J0R2-F1
#
_entry.id   AF-A0A923J0R2-F1
#
_cell.length_a   1.000
_cell.length_b   1.000
_cell.length_c   1.000
_cell.angle_alpha   90.00
_cell.angle_beta   90.00
_cell.angle_gamma   90.00
#
_symmetry.space_group_name_H-M   'P 1'
#
loop_
_entity.id
_entity.type
_entity.pdbx_description
1 polymer ?
#
loop_
_entity_poly.entity_id
_entity_poly.type
_entity_poly.pdbx_seq_one_letter_code
_entity_poly.pdbx_strand_id
1 'polypeptide(L)'
;MNKIDKSLSIKQQAIQAHYLRNKYRTEARKLMRDRKLAKHLDINNHNLPFEYYENKYLKQGYSNDSLYEKILDASTRSNKMVNKKLGIV
;
A
#
# COMPACT_ATOMS: atom_id res chain seq x y z
N MET A 1 -11.44 -12.77 2.60
CA MET A 1 -11.21 -11.32 2.38
C MET A 1 -10.67 -10.77 3.69
N ASN A 2 -9.37 -10.47 3.80
CA ASN A 2 -8.85 -9.97 5.08
C ASN A 2 -9.30 -8.53 5.25
N LYS A 3 -10.23 -8.34 6.17
CA LYS A 3 -10.88 -7.06 6.44
C LYS A 3 -10.05 -6.30 7.48
N ILE A 4 -9.86 -5.00 7.24
CA ILE A 4 -9.29 -4.08 8.24
C ILE A 4 -10.30 -3.97 9.38
N ASP A 5 -9.84 -4.12 10.62
CA ASP A 5 -10.69 -3.98 11.80
C ASP A 5 -10.96 -2.50 12.10
N LYS A 6 -12.18 -2.06 11.78
CA LYS A 6 -12.61 -0.67 11.93
C LYS A 6 -12.88 -0.25 13.38
N SER A 7 -12.87 -1.18 14.34
CA SER A 7 -13.06 -0.86 15.76
C SER A 7 -11.78 -0.35 16.43
N LEU A 8 -10.62 -0.55 15.79
CA LEU A 8 -9.32 -0.13 16.30
C LEU A 8 -9.03 1.34 16.00
N SER A 9 -7.99 1.88 16.64
CA SER A 9 -7.49 3.22 16.33
C SER A 9 -7.10 3.37 14.85
N ILE A 10 -7.14 4.60 14.33
CA ILE A 10 -6.79 4.87 12.93
C ILE A 10 -5.35 4.44 12.59
N LYS A 11 -4.43 4.56 13.55
CA LYS A 11 -3.04 4.06 13.41
C LYS A 11 -3.02 2.54 13.21
N GLN A 12 -3.73 1.80 14.05
CA GLN A 12 -3.80 0.34 13.93
C GLN A 12 -4.46 -0.10 12.62
N GLN A 13 -5.52 0.59 12.19
CA GLN A 13 -6.14 0.37 10.89
C GLN A 13 -5.16 0.60 9.73
N ALA A 14 -4.39 1.70 9.79
CA ALA A 14 -3.38 2.02 8.78
C ALA A 14 -2.25 0.96 8.73
N ILE A 15 -1.80 0.47 9.89
CA ILE A 15 -0.80 -0.61 9.99
C ILE A 15 -1.33 -1.89 9.34
N GLN A 16 -2.56 -2.30 9.66
CA GLN A 16 -3.20 -3.47 9.04
C GLN A 16 -3.30 -3.31 7.51
N ALA A 17 -3.75 -2.16 7.05
CA ALA A 17 -3.90 -1.88 5.61
C ALA A 17 -2.55 -1.92 4.88
N HIS A 18 -1.51 -1.30 5.45
CA HIS A 18 -0.14 -1.31 4.90
C HIS A 18 0.41 -2.73 4.81
N TYR A 19 0.27 -3.51 5.88
CA TYR A 19 0.69 -4.91 5.91
C TYR A 19 -0.01 -5.73 4.82
N LEU A 20 -1.34 -5.65 4.75
CA LEU A 20 -2.14 -6.39 3.77
C LEU A 20 -1.77 -6.01 2.34
N ARG A 21 -1.63 -4.71 2.04
CA ARG A 21 -1.19 -4.24 0.72
C ARG A 21 0.16 -4.83 0.34
N ASN A 22 1.12 -4.79 1.26
CA ASN A 22 2.47 -5.27 1.01
C ASN A 22 2.49 -6.79 0.81
N LYS A 23 1.71 -7.54 1.61
CA LYS A 23 1.52 -8.99 1.46
C LYS A 23 0.97 -9.32 0.08
N TYR A 24 -0.18 -8.75 -0.28
CA TYR A 24 -0.85 -9.05 -1.54
C TYR A 24 -0.03 -8.62 -2.75
N ARG A 25 0.69 -7.50 -2.67
CA ARG A 25 1.58 -7.08 -3.75
C ARG A 25 2.73 -8.07 -3.97
N THR A 26 3.32 -8.58 -2.89
CA THR A 26 4.37 -9.61 -2.98
C THR A 26 3.81 -10.93 -3.53
N GLU A 27 2.65 -11.38 -3.04
CA GLU A 27 1.98 -12.59 -3.52
C GLU A 27 1.61 -12.48 -5.01
N ALA A 28 1.04 -11.35 -5.43
CA ALA A 28 0.71 -11.09 -6.83
C ALA A 28 1.94 -11.16 -7.73
N ARG A 29 3.08 -10.57 -7.33
CA ARG A 29 4.33 -10.64 -8.10
C ARG A 29 4.90 -12.05 -8.19
N LYS A 30 4.75 -12.86 -7.15
CA LYS A 30 5.10 -14.28 -7.20
C LYS A 30 4.27 -15.02 -8.26
N LEU A 31 3.01 -14.64 -8.44
CA LEU A 31 2.09 -15.24 -9.40
C LEU A 31 2.16 -14.66 -10.82
N MET A 32 2.90 -13.57 -11.05
CA MET A 32 3.04 -12.96 -12.37
C MET A 32 3.70 -13.95 -13.36
N ARG A 33 3.06 -14.15 -14.52
CA ARG A 33 3.59 -14.92 -15.65
C ARG A 33 4.84 -14.25 -16.24
N ASP A 34 4.83 -12.93 -16.38
CA ASP A 34 6.00 -12.17 -16.80
C ASP A 34 7.00 -12.04 -15.63
N ARG A 35 7.97 -12.95 -15.61
CA ARG A 35 9.02 -13.01 -14.59
C ARG A 35 10.02 -11.86 -14.69
N LYS A 36 10.27 -11.31 -15.89
CA LYS A 36 11.20 -10.19 -16.07
C LYS A 36 10.62 -8.93 -15.43
N LEU A 37 9.36 -8.65 -15.70
CA LEU A 37 8.65 -7.53 -15.08
C LEU A 37 8.52 -7.71 -13.56
N ALA A 38 8.20 -8.92 -13.08
CA ALA A 38 8.12 -9.19 -11.64
C ALA A 38 9.44 -8.85 -10.93
N LYS A 39 10.58 -9.32 -11.45
CA LYS A 39 11.91 -9.01 -10.90
C LYS A 39 12.23 -7.51 -10.94
N HIS A 40 11.89 -6.83 -12.04
CA HIS A 40 12.07 -5.38 -12.14
C HIS A 40 11.27 -4.64 -11.06
N LEU A 41 10.02 -5.03 -10.83
CA LEU A 41 9.15 -4.44 -9.80
C LEU A 41 9.63 -4.74 -8.37
N ASP A 42 10.21 -5.90 -8.12
CA ASP A 42 10.77 -6.24 -6.81
C ASP A 42 11.97 -5.38 -6.44
N ILE A 43 12.80 -5.02 -7.42
CA ILE A 43 13.97 -4.16 -7.23
C ILE A 43 13.54 -2.68 -7.13
N ASN A 44 12.86 -2.18 -8.17
CA ASN A 44 12.61 -0.75 -8.35
C ASN A 44 11.36 -0.25 -7.60
N ASN A 45 10.48 -1.17 -7.20
CA ASN A 45 9.27 -0.86 -6.48
C ASN A 45 9.15 -1.81 -5.28
N HIS A 46 10.15 -1.89 -4.41
CA HIS A 46 10.09 -2.74 -3.20
C HIS A 46 9.08 -2.20 -2.16
N ASN A 47 8.80 -2.99 -1.12
CA ASN A 47 7.93 -2.56 -0.01
C ASN A 47 8.75 -1.68 0.92
N LEU A 48 8.28 -0.47 1.21
CA LEU A 48 8.92 0.42 2.18
C LEU A 48 8.33 0.18 3.58
N PRO A 49 9.12 0.36 4.65
CA PRO A 49 8.67 0.21 6.03
C PRO A 49 7.55 1.22 6.35
N PHE A 50 6.78 0.98 7.42
CA PHE A 50 5.63 1.83 7.76
C PHE A 50 6.06 3.25 8.11
N GLU A 51 7.17 3.36 8.82
CA GLU A 51 7.82 4.59 9.29
C GLU A 51 8.25 5.49 8.13
N TYR A 52 8.53 4.92 6.95
CA TYR A 52 8.78 5.71 5.75
C TYR A 52 7.55 6.54 5.39
N TYR A 53 6.35 5.97 5.49
CA TYR A 53 5.11 6.66 5.16
C TYR A 53 4.69 7.65 6.25
N GLU A 54 4.95 7.33 7.53
CA GLU A 54 4.81 8.30 8.62
C GLU A 54 5.65 9.55 8.34
N ASN A 55 6.95 9.36 8.08
CA ASN A 55 7.86 10.48 7.77
C ASN A 55 7.47 11.24 6.50
N LYS A 56 7.06 10.51 5.45
CA LYS A 56 6.63 11.12 4.19
C LYS A 56 5.43 12.05 4.38
N TYR A 57 4.39 11.60 5.08
CA TYR A 57 3.18 12.38 5.24
C TYR A 57 3.33 13.46 6.32
N LEU A 58 4.17 13.23 7.34
CA LEU A 58 4.58 14.27 8.27
C LEU A 58 5.23 15.46 7.55
N LYS A 59 6.18 15.17 6.63
CA LYS A 59 6.81 16.20 5.79
C LYS A 59 5.85 16.91 4.83
N GLN A 60 4.68 16.33 4.57
CA GLN A 60 3.61 16.94 3.76
C GLN A 60 2.62 17.76 4.60
N GLY A 61 2.86 17.90 5.92
CA GLY A 61 2.02 18.67 6.83
C GLY A 61 0.88 17.89 7.47
N TYR A 62 0.78 16.57 7.24
CA TYR A 62 -0.19 15.74 7.95
C TYR A 62 0.33 15.40 9.35
N SER A 63 -0.56 15.34 10.34
CA SER A 63 -0.21 14.98 11.71
C SER A 63 -1.34 14.24 12.41
N ASN A 64 -1.03 13.59 13.54
CA ASN A 64 -1.99 12.82 14.35
C ASN A 64 -2.85 11.89 13.49
N ASP A 65 -4.16 11.90 13.67
CA ASP A 65 -5.08 11.01 12.95
C ASP A 65 -5.08 11.25 11.44
N SER A 66 -5.02 12.50 10.98
CA SER A 66 -5.00 12.84 9.55
C SER A 66 -3.83 12.20 8.79
N LEU A 67 -2.69 12.00 9.47
CA LEU A 67 -1.54 11.30 8.92
C LEU A 67 -1.85 9.82 8.69
N TYR A 68 -2.48 9.15 9.67
CA TYR A 68 -2.82 7.74 9.56
C TYR A 68 -4.00 7.50 8.60
N GLU A 69 -4.97 8.40 8.55
CA GLU A 69 -6.01 8.40 7.51
C GLU A 69 -5.39 8.45 6.11
N LYS A 70 -4.36 9.28 5.92
CA LYS A 70 -3.65 9.37 4.64
C LYS A 70 -2.92 8.08 4.28
N ILE A 71 -2.32 7.40 5.25
CA ILE A 71 -1.69 6.09 5.05
C ILE A 71 -2.75 5.03 4.73
N LEU A 72 -3.89 5.04 5.43
CA LEU A 72 -5.00 4.12 5.22
C LEU A 72 -5.58 4.25 3.81
N ASP A 73 -5.89 5.48 3.36
CA ASP A 73 -6.32 5.77 1.98
C ASP A 73 -5.30 5.25 0.96
N ALA A 74 -4.03 5.63 1.14
CA ALA A 74 -2.97 5.25 0.22
C ALA A 74 -2.74 3.72 0.16
N SER A 75 -3.01 3.01 1.26
CA SER A 75 -2.85 1.56 1.35
C SER A 75 -4.03 0.79 0.77
N THR A 76 -5.21 1.39 0.70
CA THR A 76 -6.45 0.73 0.25
C THR A 76 -6.82 1.09 -1.19
N ARG A 77 -6.34 2.21 -1.71
CA ARG A 77 -6.62 2.63 -3.10
C ARG A 77 -5.87 1.79 -4.14
N SER A 78 -6.55 1.54 -5.25
CA SER A 78 -5.97 0.92 -6.44
C SER A 78 -5.02 1.89 -7.18
N ASN A 79 -4.09 1.34 -7.97
CA ASN A 79 -3.19 2.16 -8.78
C ASN A 79 -3.89 2.53 -10.09
N LYS A 80 -4.36 3.78 -10.18
CA LYS A 80 -5.08 4.30 -11.36
C LYS A 80 -4.34 4.09 -12.69
N MET A 81 -3.01 4.25 -12.71
CA MET A 81 -2.23 4.07 -13.93
C MET A 81 -2.14 2.60 -14.35
N VAL A 82 -2.06 1.68 -13.38
CA VAL A 82 -2.07 0.24 -13.65
C VAL A 82 -3.46 -0.19 -14.11
N ASN A 83 -4.52 0.27 -13.44
CA ASN A 83 -5.90 -0.01 -13.85
C ASN A 83 -6.14 0.43 -15.30
N LYS A 84 -5.74 1.65 -15.67
CA LYS A 84 -5.83 2.15 -17.05
C LYS A 84 -5.07 1.27 -18.05
N LYS A 85 -3.85 0.83 -17.72
CA LYS A 85 -3.05 -0.06 -18.58
C LYS A 85 -3.67 -1.44 -18.76
N LEU A 86 -4.47 -1.89 -17.80
CA LEU A 86 -5.14 -3.19 -17.81
C LEU A 86 -6.60 -3.12 -18.28
N GLY A 87 -7.10 -1.93 -18.64
CA GLY A 87 -8.50 -1.74 -19.04
C GLY A 87 -9.51 -1.92 -17.90
N ILE A 88 -9.07 -1.79 -16.64
CA ILE A 88 -9.94 -1.88 -15.46
C ILE A 88 -10.51 -0.49 -15.18
N VAL A 89 -11.84 -0.34 -15.30
CA VAL A 89 -12.59 0.89 -14.96
C VAL A 89 -12.87 1.00 -13.47
#